data_AF-A0A2V9W8N8-F1
#
_entry.id   AF-A0A2V9W8N8-F1
#
_cell.length_a   1.000
_cell.length_b   1.000
_cell.length_c   1.000
_cell.angle_alpha   90.00
_cell.angle_beta   90.00
_cell.angle_gamma   90.00
#
_symmetry.space_group_name_H-M   'P 1'
#
loop_
_entity.id
_entity.type
_entity.pdbx_description
1 polymer ?
#
loop_
_entity_poly.entity_id
_entity_poly.type
_entity_poly.pdbx_seq_one_letter_code
_entity_poly.pdbx_strand_id
1 'polypeptide(L)'
;MYAHVGAAPIGGEAWFKYLPGKTTVWWVILGLSVLTDFLFVPVAFVLYLALKAINRNAMLLATAFVGLFVVLDLAVTWSHYASMLILYSNYSRATDDIQRAGYLAAANYASAILASRLEIVYAIVTLSFAILVIGFVMLGGVFNKITAYLGLATGILGIVSLAGLTLTIIMNALFATAWILVVGYRLYRLAQE
;
A
#
# COMPACT_ATOMS: atom_id res chain seq x y z
N MET A 1 2.98 -12.86 6.27
CA MET A 1 2.59 -12.27 7.57
C MET A 1 1.08 -12.16 7.70
N TYR A 2 0.36 -11.54 6.76
CA TYR A 2 -1.12 -11.47 6.78
C TYR A 2 -1.85 -12.82 6.98
N ALA A 3 -1.33 -13.92 6.44
CA ALA A 3 -1.88 -15.27 6.66
C ALA A 3 -1.88 -15.72 8.13
N HIS A 4 -0.99 -15.18 8.97
CA HIS A 4 -0.93 -15.51 10.40
C HIS A 4 -1.87 -14.66 11.25
N VAL A 5 -2.27 -13.49 10.74
CA VAL A 5 -3.07 -12.51 11.50
C VAL A 5 -4.55 -12.61 11.13
N GLY A 6 -4.87 -13.01 9.91
CA GLY A 6 -6.23 -13.08 9.38
C GLY A 6 -6.72 -11.70 8.88
N ALA A 7 -7.90 -11.67 8.27
CA ALA A 7 -8.48 -10.43 7.75
C ALA A 7 -8.70 -9.41 8.89
N ALA A 8 -8.39 -8.15 8.60
CA ALA A 8 -8.69 -7.04 9.49
C ALA A 8 -10.21 -6.95 9.72
N PRO A 9 -10.67 -6.91 10.99
CA PRO A 9 -12.09 -6.77 11.28
C PRO A 9 -12.58 -5.35 10.99
N ILE A 10 -13.91 -5.19 10.97
CA ILE A 10 -14.57 -3.88 10.86
C ILE A 10 -15.25 -3.58 12.20
N GLY A 11 -15.03 -2.37 12.72
CA GLY A 11 -15.51 -1.90 14.02
C GLY A 11 -14.43 -1.98 15.11
N GLY A 12 -14.37 -0.95 15.96
CA GLY A 12 -13.38 -0.84 17.03
C GLY A 12 -13.46 -1.98 18.04
N GLU A 13 -14.68 -2.44 18.36
CA GLU A 13 -14.87 -3.56 19.30
C GLU A 13 -14.32 -4.87 18.73
N ALA A 14 -14.58 -5.12 17.45
CA ALA A 14 -14.09 -6.30 16.75
C ALA A 14 -12.55 -6.27 16.64
N TRP A 15 -11.98 -5.09 16.39
CA TRP A 15 -10.53 -4.86 16.46
C TRP A 15 -9.95 -5.18 17.83
N PHE A 16 -10.54 -4.68 18.91
CA PHE A 16 -10.04 -4.91 20.27
C PHE A 16 -10.19 -6.36 20.72
N LYS A 17 -11.19 -7.10 20.22
CA LYS A 17 -11.30 -8.56 20.44
C LYS A 17 -10.29 -9.36 19.61
N TYR A 18 -9.82 -8.80 18.50
CA TYR A 18 -8.93 -9.46 17.56
C TYR A 18 -7.43 -9.26 17.87
N LEU A 19 -7.06 -8.10 18.43
CA LEU A 19 -5.68 -7.75 18.75
C LEU A 19 -4.97 -8.54 19.86
N PRO A 20 -5.65 -9.16 20.86
CA PRO A 20 -4.99 -9.99 21.86
C PRO A 20 -4.07 -11.04 21.22
N GLY A 21 -2.79 -11.05 21.60
CA GLY A 21 -1.78 -11.96 21.05
C GLY A 21 -1.26 -11.62 19.64
N LYS A 22 -1.77 -10.57 18.99
CA LYS A 22 -1.39 -10.20 17.61
C LYS A 22 -0.75 -8.82 17.48
N THR A 23 -0.71 -8.02 18.55
CA THR A 23 -0.19 -6.65 18.54
C THR A 23 1.26 -6.55 18.06
N THR A 24 2.15 -7.44 18.51
CA THR A 24 3.56 -7.46 18.08
C THR A 24 3.68 -7.71 16.58
N VAL A 25 2.89 -8.63 16.04
CA VAL A 25 2.88 -8.94 14.60
C VAL A 25 2.39 -7.74 13.80
N TRP A 26 1.37 -7.04 14.28
CA TRP A 26 0.89 -5.82 13.64
C TRP A 26 1.91 -4.67 13.64
N TRP A 27 2.66 -4.50 14.73
CA TRP A 27 3.77 -3.54 14.76
C TRP A 27 4.87 -3.88 13.75
N VAL A 28 5.19 -5.17 13.58
CA VAL A 28 6.15 -5.61 12.57
C VAL A 28 5.63 -5.36 11.15
N ILE A 29 4.35 -5.67 10.88
CA ILE A 29 3.71 -5.36 9.59
C ILE A 29 3.78 -3.87 9.30
N LEU A 30 3.38 -3.04 10.27
CA LEU A 30 3.43 -1.58 10.13
C LEU A 30 4.84 -1.09 9.81
N GLY A 31 5.85 -1.55 10.57
CA GLY A 31 7.24 -1.16 10.33
C GLY A 31 7.76 -1.59 8.94
N LEU A 32 7.42 -2.80 8.51
CA LEU A 32 7.78 -3.30 7.19
C LEU A 32 7.09 -2.49 6.07
N SER A 33 5.81 -2.17 6.23
CA SER A 33 5.06 -1.41 5.25
C SER A 33 5.57 0.03 5.10
N VAL A 34 5.85 0.69 6.22
CA VAL A 34 6.47 2.03 6.21
C VAL A 34 7.83 1.99 5.51
N LEU A 35 8.62 0.95 5.75
CA LEU A 35 9.90 0.75 5.05
C LEU A 35 9.67 0.58 3.53
N THR A 36 8.68 -0.22 3.12
CA THR A 36 8.38 -0.40 1.70
C THR A 36 7.90 0.90 1.04
N ASP A 37 7.13 1.73 1.73
CA ASP A 37 6.70 3.05 1.24
C ASP A 37 7.92 3.95 0.95
N PHE A 38 8.89 3.95 1.85
CA PHE A 38 10.14 4.68 1.60
C PHE A 38 10.96 4.10 0.45
N LEU A 39 10.94 2.78 0.24
CA LEU A 39 11.63 2.15 -0.90
C LEU A 39 11.00 2.50 -2.25
N PHE A 40 9.70 2.84 -2.29
CA PHE A 40 9.08 3.31 -3.53
C PHE A 40 9.67 4.64 -4.04
N VAL A 41 10.16 5.50 -3.15
CA VAL A 41 10.74 6.80 -3.52
C VAL A 41 11.99 6.66 -4.42
N PRO A 42 13.06 5.95 -4.03
CA PRO A 42 14.22 5.76 -4.89
C PRO A 42 13.88 4.93 -6.12
N VAL A 43 12.97 3.95 -6.03
CA VAL A 43 12.51 3.17 -7.20
C VAL A 43 11.85 4.08 -8.25
N ALA A 44 10.94 4.95 -7.83
CA ALA A 44 10.29 5.91 -8.71
C ALA A 44 11.29 6.89 -9.33
N PHE A 45 12.28 7.33 -8.56
CA PHE A 45 13.34 8.21 -9.06
C PHE A 45 14.20 7.54 -10.14
N VAL A 46 14.64 6.30 -9.90
CA VAL A 46 15.45 5.55 -10.88
C VAL A 46 14.64 5.25 -12.14
N LEU A 47 13.36 4.86 -11.99
CA LEU A 47 12.46 4.65 -13.13
C LEU A 47 12.26 5.93 -13.94
N TYR A 48 12.09 7.07 -13.28
CA TYR A 48 12.03 8.37 -13.94
C TYR A 48 13.29 8.62 -14.78
N LEU A 49 14.48 8.42 -14.21
CA LEU A 49 15.74 8.63 -14.93
C LEU A 49 15.88 7.70 -16.14
N ALA A 50 15.47 6.44 -16.02
CA ALA A 50 15.56 5.44 -17.08
C ALA A 50 14.56 5.68 -18.23
N LEU A 51 13.38 6.25 -17.94
CA LEU A 51 12.28 6.35 -18.90
C LEU A 51 11.97 7.78 -19.37
N LYS A 52 12.54 8.82 -18.73
CA LYS A 52 12.28 10.24 -19.10
C LYS A 52 12.60 10.58 -20.55
N ALA A 53 13.53 9.87 -21.17
CA ALA A 53 13.91 10.09 -22.57
C ALA A 53 12.80 9.67 -23.56
N ILE A 54 11.91 8.76 -23.13
CA ILE A 54 10.80 8.26 -23.95
C ILE A 54 9.60 9.18 -23.82
N ASN A 55 9.18 9.46 -22.57
CA ASN A 55 8.08 10.38 -22.30
C ASN A 55 8.23 11.00 -20.91
N ARG A 56 8.85 12.19 -20.88
CA ARG A 56 9.11 12.93 -19.64
C ARG A 56 7.82 13.29 -18.88
N ASN A 57 6.77 13.71 -19.58
CA ASN A 57 5.53 14.17 -18.94
C ASN A 57 4.79 13.01 -18.28
N ALA A 58 4.69 11.86 -18.96
CA ALA A 58 4.10 10.66 -18.40
C ALA A 58 4.89 10.16 -17.19
N MET A 59 6.22 10.19 -17.25
CA MET A 59 7.05 9.79 -16.11
C MET A 59 6.97 10.77 -14.93
N LEU A 60 6.88 12.08 -15.17
CA LEU A 60 6.61 13.05 -14.09
C LEU A 60 5.27 12.79 -13.41
N LEU A 61 4.22 12.54 -14.21
CA LEU A 61 2.89 12.20 -13.69
C LEU A 61 2.94 10.92 -12.86
N ALA A 62 3.58 9.86 -13.36
CA ALA A 62 3.72 8.60 -12.63
C ALA A 62 4.49 8.78 -11.32
N THR A 63 5.64 9.46 -11.34
CA THR A 63 6.43 9.73 -10.13
C THR A 63 5.64 10.55 -9.12
N ALA A 64 4.87 11.54 -9.56
CA ALA A 64 3.99 12.32 -8.69
C ALA A 64 2.92 11.42 -8.02
N PHE A 65 2.32 10.50 -8.75
CA PHE A 65 1.36 9.54 -8.18
C PHE A 65 2.00 8.52 -7.24
N VAL A 66 3.24 8.06 -7.49
CA VAL A 66 3.96 7.24 -6.50
C VAL A 66 4.21 8.05 -5.22
N GLY A 67 4.66 9.30 -5.34
CA GLY A 67 4.84 10.19 -4.18
C GLY A 67 3.54 10.43 -3.42
N LEU A 68 2.44 10.65 -4.15
CA LEU A 68 1.11 10.81 -3.57
C LEU A 68 0.66 9.54 -2.84
N PHE A 69 0.87 8.35 -3.42
CA PHE A 69 0.62 7.08 -2.76
C PHE A 69 1.38 6.99 -1.44
N VAL A 70 2.69 7.21 -1.44
CA VAL A 70 3.52 7.13 -0.23
C VAL A 70 3.00 8.08 0.87
N VAL A 71 2.66 9.32 0.51
CA VAL A 71 2.12 10.29 1.48
C VAL A 71 0.77 9.84 2.02
N LEU A 72 -0.15 9.42 1.15
CA LEU A 72 -1.50 9.01 1.56
C LEU A 72 -1.48 7.73 2.39
N ASP A 73 -0.65 6.76 2.04
CA ASP A 73 -0.57 5.49 2.75
C ASP A 73 0.01 5.67 4.16
N LEU A 74 1.07 6.48 4.29
CA LEU A 74 1.63 6.84 5.60
C LEU A 74 0.66 7.69 6.43
N ALA A 75 0.02 8.70 5.81
CA ALA A 75 -0.82 9.66 6.52
C ALA A 75 -2.19 9.09 6.90
N VAL A 76 -2.74 8.17 6.11
CA VAL A 76 -4.07 7.59 6.30
C VAL A 76 -3.96 6.15 6.74
N THR A 77 -3.51 5.23 5.88
CA THR A 77 -3.55 3.79 6.15
C THR A 77 -2.76 3.43 7.41
N TRP A 78 -1.45 3.68 7.42
CA TRP A 78 -0.56 3.24 8.49
C TRP A 78 -0.77 4.02 9.79
N SER A 79 -1.14 5.30 9.72
CA SER A 79 -1.48 6.10 10.91
C SER A 79 -2.75 5.57 11.62
N HIS A 80 -3.74 5.08 10.86
CA HIS A 80 -4.97 4.53 11.42
C HIS A 80 -4.74 3.13 12.01
N TYR A 81 -3.90 2.29 11.38
CA TYR A 81 -3.43 1.05 12.02
C TYR A 81 -2.62 1.34 13.29
N ALA A 82 -1.70 2.31 13.27
CA ALA A 82 -0.92 2.69 14.45
C ALA A 82 -1.81 3.15 15.61
N SER A 83 -2.77 4.04 15.31
CA SER A 83 -3.68 4.56 16.32
C SER A 83 -4.54 3.45 16.92
N MET A 84 -5.00 2.48 16.12
CA MET A 84 -5.72 1.30 16.63
C MET A 84 -4.90 0.50 17.65
N LEU A 85 -3.61 0.26 17.39
CA LEU A 85 -2.72 -0.46 18.30
C LEU A 85 -2.49 0.29 19.62
N ILE A 86 -2.31 1.61 19.54
CA ILE A 86 -2.14 2.46 20.73
C ILE A 86 -3.46 2.54 21.54
N LEU A 87 -4.59 2.73 20.87
CA LEU A 87 -5.91 2.77 21.51
C LEU A 87 -6.23 1.44 22.21
N TYR A 88 -5.90 0.30 21.60
CA TYR A 88 -6.05 -1.00 22.25
C TYR A 88 -5.14 -1.14 23.48
N SER A 89 -3.89 -0.68 23.40
CA SER A 89 -2.99 -0.69 24.55
C SER A 89 -3.57 0.13 25.71
N ASN A 90 -4.08 1.33 25.43
CA ASN A 90 -4.69 2.19 26.44
C ASN A 90 -6.00 1.59 27.00
N TYR A 91 -6.84 1.02 26.14
CA TYR A 91 -8.06 0.31 26.53
C TYR A 91 -7.78 -0.84 27.50
N SER A 92 -6.74 -1.66 27.23
CA SER A 92 -6.40 -2.81 28.06
C SER A 92 -5.84 -2.43 29.44
N ARG A 93 -5.25 -1.24 29.57
CA ARG A 93 -4.68 -0.71 30.82
C ARG A 93 -5.67 0.14 31.62
N ALA A 94 -6.74 0.62 30.99
CA ALA A 94 -7.76 1.41 31.65
C ALA A 94 -8.52 0.56 32.68
N THR A 95 -8.71 1.13 33.87
CA THR A 95 -9.46 0.53 34.98
C THR A 95 -10.87 1.09 35.11
N ASP A 96 -11.17 2.16 34.38
CA ASP A 96 -12.45 2.86 34.37
C ASP A 96 -13.23 2.59 33.07
N ASP A 97 -14.53 2.33 33.22
CA ASP A 97 -15.41 1.98 32.11
C ASP A 97 -15.69 3.18 31.20
N ILE A 98 -15.69 4.41 31.75
CA ILE A 98 -15.86 5.64 30.95
C ILE A 98 -14.64 5.83 30.04
N GLN A 99 -13.42 5.66 30.58
CA GLN A 99 -12.20 5.69 29.76
C GLN A 99 -12.20 4.61 28.66
N ARG A 100 -12.59 3.37 28.99
CA ARG A 100 -12.70 2.28 28.01
C ARG A 100 -13.67 2.60 26.88
N ALA A 101 -14.83 3.17 27.20
CA ALA A 101 -15.80 3.61 26.20
C ALA A 101 -15.22 4.71 25.28
N GLY A 102 -14.44 5.65 25.83
CA GLY A 102 -13.75 6.67 25.06
C GLY A 102 -12.76 6.10 24.04
N TYR A 103 -11.90 5.16 24.45
CA TYR A 103 -10.97 4.51 23.53
C TYR A 103 -11.68 3.68 22.45
N LEU A 104 -12.78 3.01 22.81
CA LEU A 104 -13.60 2.26 21.86
C LEU A 104 -14.24 3.17 20.81
N ALA A 105 -14.76 4.33 21.22
CA ALA A 105 -15.33 5.31 20.30
C ALA A 105 -14.28 5.84 19.30
N ALA A 106 -13.06 6.15 19.78
CA ALA A 106 -11.95 6.55 18.91
C ALA A 106 -11.53 5.42 17.95
N ALA A 107 -11.53 4.17 18.41
CA ALA A 107 -11.23 3.01 17.58
C ALA A 107 -12.29 2.79 16.49
N ASN A 108 -13.56 3.08 16.75
CA ASN A 108 -14.60 3.02 15.73
C ASN A 108 -14.34 4.01 14.59
N TYR A 109 -13.92 5.24 14.90
CA TYR A 109 -13.50 6.19 13.87
C TYR A 109 -12.32 5.65 13.05
N ALA A 110 -11.27 5.17 13.73
CA ALA A 110 -10.10 4.64 13.04
C ALA A 110 -10.45 3.46 12.11
N SER A 111 -11.30 2.55 12.58
CA SER A 111 -11.79 1.43 11.78
C SER A 111 -12.69 1.87 10.62
N ALA A 112 -13.49 2.93 10.78
CA ALA A 112 -14.38 3.40 9.71
C ALA A 112 -13.59 3.99 8.54
N ILE A 113 -12.49 4.69 8.83
CA ILE A 113 -11.57 5.18 7.79
C ILE A 113 -10.94 4.00 7.04
N LEU A 114 -10.42 3.00 7.76
CA LEU A 114 -9.82 1.80 7.15
C LEU A 114 -10.82 0.96 6.34
N ALA A 115 -12.10 0.97 6.72
CA ALA A 115 -13.16 0.27 5.99
C ALA A 115 -13.74 1.09 4.82
N SER A 116 -13.32 2.35 4.66
CA SER A 116 -13.85 3.23 3.63
C SER A 116 -13.33 2.86 2.24
N ARG A 117 -14.13 3.09 1.20
CA ARG A 117 -13.68 2.90 -0.19
C ARG A 117 -12.52 3.83 -0.57
N LEU A 118 -12.34 4.93 0.17
CA LEU A 118 -11.23 5.84 -0.03
C LEU A 118 -9.90 5.21 0.39
N GLU A 119 -9.90 4.31 1.36
CA GLU A 119 -8.69 3.56 1.74
C GLU A 119 -8.15 2.77 0.54
N ILE A 120 -9.02 2.08 -0.21
CA ILE A 120 -8.65 1.37 -1.45
C ILE A 120 -8.06 2.35 -2.47
N VAL A 121 -8.61 3.56 -2.58
CA VAL A 121 -8.09 4.57 -3.52
C VAL A 121 -6.67 4.98 -3.11
N TYR A 122 -6.46 5.23 -1.83
CA TYR A 122 -5.19 5.70 -1.27
C TYR A 122 -4.12 4.61 -1.34
N ALA A 123 -4.42 3.41 -0.86
CA ALA A 123 -3.47 2.31 -0.71
C ALA A 123 -3.23 1.52 -2.02
N ILE A 124 -4.19 1.49 -2.94
CA ILE A 124 -4.11 0.63 -4.14
C ILE A 124 -4.19 1.46 -5.42
N VAL A 125 -5.30 2.16 -5.65
CA VAL A 125 -5.60 2.76 -6.96
C VAL A 125 -4.57 3.81 -7.35
N THR A 126 -4.13 4.62 -6.38
CA THR A 126 -3.15 5.70 -6.61
C THR A 126 -1.83 5.12 -7.12
N LEU A 127 -1.32 4.06 -6.48
CA LEU A 127 -0.11 3.38 -6.92
C LEU A 127 -0.32 2.63 -8.24
N SER A 128 -1.44 1.93 -8.39
CA SER A 128 -1.75 1.18 -9.61
C SER A 128 -1.87 2.09 -10.83
N PHE A 129 -2.40 3.30 -10.68
CA PHE A 129 -2.38 4.30 -11.75
C PHE A 129 -0.96 4.70 -12.14
N ALA A 130 -0.07 4.95 -11.17
CA ALA A 130 1.33 5.22 -11.46
C ALA A 130 2.00 4.07 -12.22
N ILE A 131 1.81 2.83 -11.75
CA ILE A 131 2.36 1.61 -12.38
C ILE A 131 1.80 1.44 -13.80
N LEU A 132 0.52 1.74 -14.03
CA LEU A 132 -0.10 1.70 -15.35
C LEU A 132 0.60 2.65 -16.32
N VAL A 133 0.78 3.92 -15.92
CA VAL A 133 1.46 4.93 -16.73
C VAL A 133 2.90 4.50 -17.03
N ILE A 134 3.63 4.01 -16.01
CA ILE A 134 4.99 3.49 -16.19
C ILE A 134 5.00 2.32 -17.18
N GLY A 135 4.05 1.40 -17.07
CA GLY A 135 3.89 0.25 -17.98
C GLY A 135 3.72 0.69 -19.43
N PHE A 136 2.92 1.73 -19.69
CA PHE A 136 2.77 2.29 -21.04
C PHE A 136 4.07 2.90 -21.55
N VAL A 137 4.80 3.65 -20.72
CA VAL A 137 6.10 4.24 -21.12
C VAL A 137 7.14 3.16 -21.39
N MET A 138 7.14 2.08 -20.59
CA MET A 138 8.06 0.94 -20.77
C MET A 138 7.90 0.23 -22.11
N LEU A 139 6.72 0.27 -22.74
CA LEU A 139 6.52 -0.33 -24.07
C LEU A 139 7.39 0.31 -25.16
N GLY A 140 7.77 1.58 -24.99
CA GLY A 140 8.64 2.31 -25.91
C GLY A 140 10.10 2.41 -25.45
N GLY A 141 10.50 1.63 -24.43
CA GLY A 141 11.75 1.84 -23.71
C GLY A 141 12.75 0.69 -23.69
N VAL A 142 13.75 0.85 -22.82
CA VAL A 142 14.85 -0.11 -22.55
C VAL A 142 14.40 -1.36 -21.79
N PHE A 143 13.17 -1.38 -21.29
CA PHE A 143 12.60 -2.52 -20.57
C PHE A 143 11.97 -3.52 -21.55
N ASN A 144 11.99 -4.82 -21.21
CA ASN A 144 11.34 -5.83 -22.04
C ASN A 144 9.82 -5.68 -21.94
N LYS A 145 9.14 -6.04 -23.04
CA LYS A 145 7.70 -6.09 -23.17
C LYS A 145 7.01 -6.86 -22.05
N ILE A 146 7.62 -7.93 -21.53
CA ILE A 146 7.07 -8.69 -20.39
C ILE A 146 6.93 -7.79 -19.15
N THR A 147 7.94 -6.99 -18.81
CA THR A 147 7.91 -6.08 -17.65
C THR A 147 6.87 -4.97 -17.85
N ALA A 148 6.75 -4.47 -19.08
CA ALA A 148 5.74 -3.49 -19.44
C ALA A 148 4.32 -4.05 -19.29
N TYR A 149 4.02 -5.22 -19.87
CA TYR A 149 2.71 -5.86 -19.77
C TYR A 149 2.35 -6.25 -18.34
N LEU A 150 3.32 -6.68 -17.53
CA LEU A 150 3.09 -6.96 -16.12
C LEU A 150 2.70 -5.68 -15.35
N GLY A 151 3.31 -4.54 -15.68
CA GLY A 151 2.93 -3.24 -15.13
C GLY A 151 1.52 -2.82 -15.56
N LEU A 152 1.18 -3.00 -16.84
CA LEU A 152 -0.17 -2.73 -17.35
C LEU A 152 -1.23 -3.58 -16.65
N ALA A 153 -0.98 -4.89 -16.53
CA ALA A 153 -1.88 -5.81 -15.83
C ALA A 153 -2.06 -5.42 -14.36
N THR A 154 -0.96 -5.10 -13.67
CA THR A 154 -0.99 -4.63 -12.27
C THR A 154 -1.86 -3.36 -12.15
N GLY A 155 -1.61 -2.38 -13.02
CA GLY A 155 -2.34 -1.12 -13.00
C GLY A 155 -3.84 -1.30 -13.22
N ILE A 156 -4.22 -2.10 -14.22
CA ILE A 156 -5.63 -2.40 -14.52
C ILE A 156 -6.29 -3.14 -13.35
N LEU A 157 -5.66 -4.19 -12.81
CA LEU A 157 -6.20 -4.96 -11.70
C LEU A 157 -6.43 -4.09 -10.46
N GLY A 158 -5.49 -3.20 -10.16
CA GLY A 158 -5.63 -2.28 -9.03
C GLY A 158 -6.73 -1.24 -9.23
N ILE A 159 -6.94 -0.72 -10.44
CA ILE A 159 -8.07 0.18 -10.71
C ILE A 159 -9.40 -0.58 -10.60
N VAL A 160 -9.46 -1.81 -11.13
CA VAL A 160 -10.66 -2.66 -11.06
C VAL A 160 -10.97 -3.08 -9.61
N SER A 161 -10.00 -3.03 -8.69
CA SER A 161 -10.23 -3.30 -7.27
C SER A 161 -11.26 -2.39 -6.60
N LEU A 162 -11.52 -1.20 -7.16
CA LEU A 162 -12.62 -0.33 -6.76
C LEU A 162 -14.00 -0.97 -6.85
N ALA A 163 -14.17 -1.97 -7.72
CA ALA A 163 -15.42 -2.72 -7.83
C ALA A 163 -15.70 -3.61 -6.59
N GLY A 164 -14.77 -3.70 -5.63
CA GLY A 164 -14.95 -4.43 -4.37
C GLY A 164 -14.73 -5.94 -4.50
N LEU A 165 -14.08 -6.39 -5.57
CA LEU A 165 -13.75 -7.80 -5.76
C LEU A 165 -12.50 -8.15 -4.95
N THR A 166 -12.64 -8.86 -3.82
CA THR A 166 -11.51 -9.27 -2.97
C THR A 166 -10.41 -10.00 -3.75
N LEU A 167 -10.78 -10.74 -4.80
CA LEU A 167 -9.84 -11.41 -5.70
C LEU A 167 -8.91 -10.43 -6.43
N THR A 168 -9.42 -9.28 -6.87
CA THR A 168 -8.60 -8.31 -7.62
C THR A 168 -7.61 -7.57 -6.71
N ILE A 169 -7.95 -7.38 -5.43
CA ILE A 169 -7.01 -6.85 -4.43
C ILE A 169 -5.84 -7.81 -4.22
N ILE A 170 -6.12 -9.10 -4.01
CA ILE A 170 -5.08 -10.12 -3.82
C ILE A 170 -4.22 -10.25 -5.07
N MET A 171 -4.85 -10.33 -6.25
CA MET A 171 -4.12 -10.42 -7.51
C MET A 171 -3.28 -9.18 -7.78
N ASN A 172 -3.79 -7.98 -7.48
CA ASN A 172 -3.02 -6.74 -7.60
C ASN A 172 -1.78 -6.77 -6.70
N ALA A 173 -1.91 -7.19 -5.43
CA ALA A 173 -0.77 -7.28 -4.53
C ALA A 173 0.30 -8.26 -5.03
N LEU A 174 -0.11 -9.43 -5.54
CA LEU A 174 0.81 -10.42 -6.12
C LEU A 174 1.51 -9.88 -7.37
N PHE A 175 0.77 -9.27 -8.28
CA PHE A 175 1.29 -8.71 -9.52
C PHE A 175 2.20 -7.51 -9.27
N ALA A 176 1.86 -6.62 -8.35
CA ALA A 176 2.70 -5.50 -7.94
C ALA A 176 4.02 -5.98 -7.34
N THR A 177 3.97 -7.00 -6.48
CA THR A 177 5.18 -7.60 -5.90
C THR A 177 6.07 -8.19 -6.99
N ALA A 178 5.50 -9.00 -7.89
CA ALA A 178 6.23 -9.56 -9.02
C ALA A 178 6.82 -8.47 -9.92
N TRP A 179 6.06 -7.41 -10.19
CA TRP A 179 6.49 -6.30 -11.02
C TRP A 179 7.67 -5.55 -10.43
N ILE A 180 7.61 -5.19 -9.13
CA ILE A 180 8.70 -4.52 -8.42
C ILE A 180 9.98 -5.37 -8.45
N LEU A 181 9.87 -6.68 -8.23
CA LEU A 181 11.03 -7.58 -8.26
C LEU A 181 11.66 -7.64 -9.66
N VAL A 182 10.84 -7.76 -10.70
CA VAL A 182 11.31 -7.79 -12.09
C VAL A 182 11.94 -6.46 -12.49
N VAL A 183 11.34 -5.33 -12.09
CA VAL A 183 11.87 -3.98 -12.33
C VAL A 183 13.19 -3.80 -11.59
N GLY A 184 13.26 -4.14 -10.31
CA GLY A 184 14.48 -4.05 -9.50
C GLY A 184 15.62 -4.88 -10.08
N TYR A 185 15.34 -6.13 -10.49
CA TYR A 185 16.33 -6.98 -11.16
C TYR A 185 16.82 -6.37 -12.47
N ARG A 186 15.92 -5.81 -13.29
CA ARG A 186 16.32 -5.15 -14.55
C ARG A 186 17.13 -3.90 -14.33
N LEU A 187 16.76 -3.07 -13.35
CA LEU A 187 17.50 -1.88 -12.98
C LEU A 187 18.92 -2.23 -12.49
N TYR A 188 19.04 -3.29 -11.69
CA TYR A 188 20.34 -3.79 -11.26
C TYR A 188 21.20 -4.22 -12.45
N ARG A 189 20.64 -4.97 -13.39
CA ARG A 189 21.37 -5.43 -14.58
C ARG A 189 21.79 -4.27 -15.49
N LEU A 190 20.91 -3.30 -15.72
CA LEU A 190 21.22 -2.09 -16.50
C LEU A 190 22.28 -1.21 -15.86
N ALA A 191 22.48 -1.27 -14.54
CA ALA A 191 23.54 -0.55 -13.85
C ALA A 191 24.92 -1.25 -13.95
N GLN A 192 24.95 -2.51 -14.39
CA GLN A 192 26.19 -3.27 -14.61
C GLN A 192 26.69 -3.25 -16.06
N GLU A 193 25.90 -2.70 -16.98
CA GLU A 193 26.23 -2.46 -18.40
C GLU A 193 26.81 -1.04 -18.59
#